data_AF-A0A1E7J239-F1
#
_entry.id   AF-A0A1E7J239-F1
#
_cell.length_a   1.000
_cell.length_b   1.000
_cell.length_c   1.000
_cell.angle_alpha   90.00
_cell.angle_beta   90.00
_cell.angle_gamma   90.00
#
_symmetry.space_group_name_H-M   'P 1'
#
loop_
_entity.id
_entity.type
_entity.pdbx_description
1 polymer ?
#
loop_
_entity_poly.entity_id
_entity_poly.type
_entity_poly.pdbx_seq_one_letter_code
_entity_poly.pdbx_strand_id
1 'polypeptide(L)'
;MIGKNSRKHLFPCIKDLVTSGLTLARFSREESKPSRQDITQYVAAWFKYIGVSSDECRDWMNGYCVDVLSAISSSSKSQIRHSTKSNIKYIFKSDVTFDCGCENNLFKACCEPSCPVYEEMSNKYKERMARKSDISYEPEPEPEDIGVGVERPPCKEKYSDQFEKAMEFALNSAKKGIAQKDIVTLLNDREYKTRTGKKWTYAVLHVELKKHGNADISYKEKFRDQFEKAMEFALNRFKKGDAKKDIVTLLNDREYKTRTGKKWTYAVLQAELKRHNAGEHT
;
A
#
# COMPACT_ATOMS: atom_id res chain seq x y z
N MET A 1 -5.76 29.36 -7.46
CA MET A 1 -7.06 30.06 -7.54
C MET A 1 -7.91 29.35 -8.56
N ILE A 2 -9.13 28.93 -8.21
CA ILE A 2 -10.09 28.37 -9.17
C ILE A 2 -10.63 29.54 -10.00
N GLY A 3 -10.48 29.47 -11.33
CA GLY A 3 -10.84 30.55 -12.26
C GLY A 3 -12.33 30.96 -12.17
N LYS A 4 -12.64 32.19 -12.56
CA LYS A 4 -14.02 32.75 -12.44
C LYS A 4 -15.08 31.92 -13.19
N ASN A 5 -14.71 31.16 -14.22
CA ASN A 5 -15.62 30.27 -14.96
C ASN A 5 -15.96 28.97 -14.21
N SER A 6 -15.09 28.46 -13.35
CA SER A 6 -15.32 27.21 -12.60
C SER A 6 -16.28 27.37 -11.41
N ARG A 7 -16.59 28.61 -11.00
CA ARG A 7 -17.60 28.88 -9.97
C ARG A 7 -19.03 28.49 -10.39
N LYS A 8 -19.31 28.45 -11.70
CA LYS A 8 -20.60 27.96 -12.23
C LYS A 8 -20.70 26.42 -12.22
N HIS A 9 -19.61 25.72 -11.93
CA HIS A 9 -19.51 24.24 -12.00
C HIS A 9 -19.04 23.60 -10.69
N LEU A 10 -18.95 24.36 -9.60
CA LEU A 10 -18.56 23.84 -8.29
C LEU A 10 -19.80 23.31 -7.57
N PHE A 11 -20.00 22.00 -7.66
CA PHE A 11 -21.15 21.33 -7.04
C PHE A 11 -21.09 21.42 -5.51
N PRO A 12 -22.25 21.50 -4.81
CA PRO A 12 -22.29 21.61 -3.35
C PRO A 12 -21.43 20.55 -2.62
N CYS A 13 -21.49 19.30 -3.10
CA CYS A 13 -20.73 18.19 -2.52
C CYS A 13 -19.22 18.36 -2.67
N ILE A 14 -18.77 18.90 -3.81
CA ILE A 14 -17.37 19.22 -4.06
C ILE A 14 -16.97 20.41 -3.20
N LYS A 15 -17.78 21.47 -3.16
CA LYS A 15 -17.49 22.67 -2.36
C LYS A 15 -17.29 22.33 -0.89
N ASP A 16 -18.20 21.54 -0.31
CA ASP A 16 -18.09 21.09 1.08
C ASP A 16 -16.81 20.27 1.30
N LEU A 17 -16.55 19.28 0.44
CA LEU A 17 -15.38 18.41 0.56
C LEU A 17 -14.05 19.17 0.40
N VAL A 18 -13.96 20.13 -0.52
CA VAL A 18 -12.71 20.89 -0.75
C VAL A 18 -12.49 21.97 0.31
N THR A 19 -13.54 22.47 0.95
CA THR A 19 -13.43 23.52 1.98
C THR A 19 -13.20 22.91 3.37
N SER A 20 -13.97 21.87 3.71
CA SER A 20 -13.98 21.27 5.04
C SER A 20 -13.08 20.04 5.15
N GLY A 21 -12.69 19.44 4.02
CA GLY A 21 -12.09 18.10 4.00
C GLY A 21 -13.12 17.02 4.39
N LEU A 22 -12.63 15.85 4.79
CA LEU A 22 -13.48 14.78 5.32
C LEU A 22 -13.78 15.02 6.80
N THR A 23 -15.02 15.42 7.10
CA THR A 23 -15.48 15.58 8.48
C THR A 23 -15.84 14.23 9.09
N LEU A 24 -14.90 13.62 9.81
CA LEU A 24 -15.09 12.30 10.43
C LEU A 24 -16.25 12.23 11.43
N ALA A 25 -16.67 13.36 12.01
CA ALA A 25 -17.81 13.45 12.91
C ALA A 25 -19.17 13.16 12.23
N ARG A 26 -19.22 13.12 10.89
CA ARG A 26 -20.43 12.75 10.12
C ARG A 26 -20.70 11.24 10.12
N PHE A 27 -19.72 10.46 10.56
CA PHE A 27 -19.78 9.00 10.55
C PHE A 27 -19.99 8.47 11.97
N SER A 28 -20.83 7.45 12.10
CA SER A 28 -20.92 6.70 13.37
C SER A 28 -19.62 5.92 13.61
N ARG A 29 -19.48 5.31 14.80
CA ARG A 29 -18.27 4.54 15.14
C ARG A 29 -18.19 3.24 14.36
N GLU A 30 -19.34 2.68 14.02
CA GLU A 30 -19.52 1.39 13.36
C GLU A 30 -19.51 1.51 11.82
N GLU A 31 -19.70 2.71 11.29
CA GLU A 31 -19.68 2.97 9.85
C GLU A 31 -18.26 2.94 9.27
N SER A 32 -18.14 2.35 8.08
CA SER A 32 -16.90 2.39 7.29
C SER A 32 -16.59 3.82 6.88
N LYS A 33 -15.37 4.28 7.20
CA LYS A 33 -14.91 5.63 6.89
C LYS A 33 -14.23 5.67 5.52
N PRO A 34 -14.53 6.68 4.69
CA PRO A 34 -13.89 6.84 3.40
C PRO A 34 -12.38 7.06 3.55
N SER A 35 -11.62 6.47 2.65
CA SER A 35 -10.18 6.65 2.60
C SER A 35 -9.78 7.92 1.85
N ARG A 36 -8.54 8.36 2.05
CA ARG A 36 -7.90 9.40 1.22
C ARG A 36 -8.02 9.09 -0.28
N GLN A 37 -7.90 7.82 -0.65
CA GLN A 37 -7.94 7.42 -2.05
C GLN A 37 -9.34 7.65 -2.64
N ASP A 38 -10.39 7.34 -1.89
CA ASP A 38 -11.78 7.58 -2.32
C ASP A 38 -12.01 9.06 -2.63
N ILE A 39 -11.54 9.96 -1.75
CA ILE A 39 -11.63 11.41 -1.96
C ILE A 39 -10.83 11.84 -3.19
N THR A 40 -9.61 11.31 -3.33
CA THR A 40 -8.74 11.66 -4.47
C THR A 40 -9.39 11.26 -5.79
N GLN A 41 -9.98 10.07 -5.86
CA GLN A 41 -10.66 9.58 -7.07
C GLN A 41 -11.93 10.37 -7.35
N TYR A 42 -12.69 10.70 -6.31
CA TYR A 42 -13.91 11.50 -6.42
C TYR A 42 -13.65 12.89 -7.00
N VAL A 43 -12.68 13.61 -6.43
CA VAL A 43 -12.32 14.96 -6.89
C VAL A 43 -11.68 14.92 -8.29
N ALA A 44 -10.85 13.91 -8.59
CA ALA A 44 -10.30 13.73 -9.94
C ALA A 44 -11.39 13.45 -10.98
N ALA A 45 -12.38 12.62 -10.65
CA ALA A 45 -13.49 12.30 -11.54
C ALA A 45 -14.35 13.55 -11.80
N TRP A 46 -14.55 14.39 -10.78
CA TRP A 46 -15.21 15.68 -10.96
C TRP A 46 -14.44 16.61 -11.91
N PHE A 47 -13.13 16.77 -11.73
CA PHE A 47 -12.30 17.56 -12.63
C PHE A 47 -12.41 17.09 -14.09
N LYS A 48 -12.34 15.78 -14.31
CA LYS A 48 -12.53 15.19 -15.63
C LYS A 48 -13.93 15.49 -16.19
N TYR A 49 -14.97 15.36 -15.36
CA TYR A 49 -16.35 15.62 -15.76
C TYR A 49 -16.59 17.07 -16.19
N ILE A 50 -16.01 18.05 -15.49
CA ILE A 50 -16.11 19.47 -15.86
C ILE A 50 -15.14 19.88 -16.99
N GLY A 51 -14.42 18.93 -17.60
CA GLY A 51 -13.54 19.16 -18.73
C GLY A 51 -12.18 19.81 -18.39
N VAL A 52 -11.78 19.81 -17.11
CA VAL A 52 -10.44 20.29 -16.72
C VAL A 52 -9.39 19.28 -17.16
N SER A 53 -8.26 19.76 -17.66
CA SER A 53 -7.19 18.87 -18.14
C SER A 53 -6.53 18.06 -17.01
N SER A 54 -5.91 16.93 -17.35
CA SER A 54 -5.20 16.10 -16.37
C SER A 54 -4.05 16.84 -15.68
N ASP A 55 -3.40 17.77 -16.37
CA ASP A 55 -2.27 18.53 -15.81
C ASP A 55 -2.77 19.58 -14.83
N GLU A 56 -3.81 20.34 -15.18
CA GLU A 56 -4.43 21.32 -14.26
C GLU A 56 -5.02 20.65 -13.02
N CYS A 57 -5.69 19.49 -13.19
CA CYS A 57 -6.18 18.68 -12.08
C CYS A 57 -5.04 18.26 -11.15
N ARG A 58 -3.91 17.80 -11.71
CA ARG A 58 -2.72 17.41 -10.95
C ARG A 58 -2.13 18.58 -10.17
N ASP A 59 -1.96 19.71 -10.83
CA ASP A 59 -1.31 20.87 -10.22
C ASP A 59 -2.16 21.42 -9.06
N TRP A 60 -3.48 21.42 -9.19
CA TRP A 60 -4.39 21.77 -8.09
C TRP A 60 -4.42 20.71 -6.98
N MET A 61 -4.59 19.43 -7.31
CA MET A 61 -4.73 18.36 -6.31
C MET A 61 -3.45 18.10 -5.53
N ASN A 62 -2.28 18.41 -6.07
CA ASN A 62 -1.01 18.25 -5.34
C ASN A 62 -0.96 19.05 -4.04
N GLY A 63 -1.45 20.30 -4.05
CA GLY A 63 -1.57 21.12 -2.84
C GLY A 63 -2.64 20.58 -1.91
N TYR A 64 -3.87 20.42 -2.42
CA TYR A 64 -5.01 19.96 -1.64
C TYR A 64 -4.77 18.61 -0.93
N CYS A 65 -4.21 17.62 -1.62
CA CYS A 65 -3.95 16.31 -1.02
C CYS A 65 -2.89 16.36 0.09
N VAL A 66 -1.91 17.25 0.00
CA VAL A 66 -0.84 17.40 0.99
C VAL A 66 -1.30 18.22 2.19
N ASP A 67 -2.13 19.24 1.98
CA ASP A 67 -2.51 20.19 3.02
C ASP A 67 -3.79 19.78 3.75
N VAL A 68 -4.75 19.16 3.03
CA VAL A 68 -6.06 18.78 3.59
C VAL A 68 -6.13 17.28 3.86
N LEU A 69 -5.71 16.45 2.90
CA LEU A 69 -5.88 15.00 3.03
C LEU A 69 -4.76 14.29 3.81
N SER A 70 -3.66 14.97 4.14
CA SER A 70 -2.64 14.37 5.01
C SER A 70 -3.15 14.15 6.43
N ALA A 71 -4.09 14.98 6.91
CA ALA A 71 -4.65 14.88 8.26
C ALA A 71 -5.38 13.55 8.50
N ILE A 72 -5.88 12.91 7.44
CA ILE A 72 -6.60 11.63 7.50
C ILE A 72 -5.76 10.46 6.99
N SER A 73 -4.43 10.63 6.83
CA SER A 73 -3.55 9.61 6.29
C SER A 73 -2.30 9.43 7.14
N SER A 74 -1.92 8.18 7.40
CA SER A 74 -0.63 7.83 8.00
C SER A 74 0.56 7.87 7.02
N SER A 75 0.30 8.14 5.73
CA SER A 75 1.32 8.18 4.69
C SER A 75 2.11 9.49 4.71
N SER A 76 3.39 9.42 4.34
CA SER A 76 4.21 10.63 4.19
C SER A 76 3.69 11.53 3.06
N LYS A 77 3.94 12.85 3.15
CA LYS A 77 3.59 13.82 2.10
C LYS A 77 4.13 13.42 0.71
N SER A 78 5.30 12.79 0.64
CA SER A 78 5.87 12.30 -0.63
C SER A 78 5.07 11.14 -1.22
N GLN A 79 4.70 10.16 -0.40
CA GLN A 79 3.85 9.04 -0.82
C GLN A 79 2.46 9.52 -1.23
N ILE A 80 1.90 10.51 -0.54
CA ILE A 80 0.62 11.14 -0.89
C ILE A 80 0.70 11.72 -2.30
N ARG A 81 1.70 12.58 -2.58
CA ARG A 81 1.89 13.15 -3.93
C ARG A 81 2.03 12.09 -5.02
N HIS A 82 2.85 11.06 -4.77
CA HIS A 82 3.05 9.99 -5.75
C HIS A 82 1.76 9.23 -6.05
N SER A 83 1.04 8.84 -4.99
CA SER A 83 -0.23 8.13 -5.12
C SER A 83 -1.33 8.99 -5.77
N THR A 84 -1.39 10.29 -5.47
CA THR A 84 -2.31 11.24 -6.10
C THR A 84 -2.06 11.31 -7.60
N LYS A 85 -0.80 11.46 -8.03
CA LYS A 85 -0.43 11.46 -9.46
C LYS A 85 -0.89 10.20 -10.19
N SER A 86 -0.70 9.03 -9.58
CA SER A 86 -1.13 7.75 -10.16
C SER A 86 -2.66 7.63 -10.26
N ASN A 87 -3.40 8.07 -9.23
CA ASN A 87 -4.87 8.05 -9.26
C ASN A 87 -5.43 8.98 -10.34
N ILE A 88 -4.91 10.21 -10.45
CA ILE A 88 -5.32 11.15 -11.50
C ILE A 88 -5.08 10.54 -12.88
N LYS A 89 -3.87 10.01 -13.12
CA LYS A 89 -3.54 9.36 -14.39
C LYS A 89 -4.52 8.22 -14.72
N TYR A 90 -4.92 7.42 -13.74
CA TYR A 90 -5.88 6.34 -13.93
C TYR A 90 -7.28 6.87 -14.31
N ILE A 91 -7.82 7.82 -13.54
CA ILE A 91 -9.16 8.39 -13.77
C ILE A 91 -9.26 9.05 -15.15
N PHE A 92 -8.23 9.80 -15.55
CA PHE A 92 -8.20 10.50 -16.83
C PHE A 92 -8.00 9.57 -18.04
N LYS A 93 -7.47 8.36 -17.84
CA LYS A 93 -7.25 7.37 -18.91
C LYS A 93 -8.28 6.25 -18.96
N SER A 94 -9.18 6.16 -17.98
CA SER A 94 -10.19 5.11 -17.89
C SER A 94 -11.57 5.65 -18.24
N ASP A 95 -12.55 4.77 -18.38
CA ASP A 95 -13.97 5.14 -18.58
C ASP A 95 -14.67 5.48 -17.27
N VAL A 96 -13.92 5.73 -16.19
CA VAL A 96 -14.51 6.17 -14.92
C VAL A 96 -15.19 7.51 -15.14
N THR A 97 -16.51 7.53 -14.91
CA THR A 97 -17.35 8.72 -14.93
C THR A 97 -17.55 9.26 -13.52
N PHE A 98 -17.78 10.56 -13.40
CA PHE A 98 -18.22 11.14 -12.14
C PHE A 98 -19.63 10.66 -11.79
N ASP A 99 -19.76 10.12 -10.58
CA ASP A 99 -21.03 9.79 -9.91
C ASP A 99 -20.92 10.36 -8.49
N CYS A 100 -21.72 11.39 -8.22
CA CYS A 100 -21.67 12.06 -6.93
C CYS A 100 -22.39 11.26 -5.83
N GLY A 101 -23.34 10.40 -6.18
CA GLY A 101 -24.19 9.65 -5.25
C GLY A 101 -25.30 10.45 -4.56
N CYS A 102 -25.46 11.73 -4.89
CA CYS A 102 -26.40 12.68 -4.27
C CYS A 102 -26.32 12.64 -2.72
N GLU A 103 -27.44 12.50 -2.02
CA GLU A 103 -27.52 12.37 -0.56
C GLU A 103 -26.82 11.10 -0.05
N ASN A 104 -26.68 10.09 -0.91
CA ASN A 104 -26.04 8.81 -0.62
C ASN A 104 -24.54 8.82 -0.96
N ASN A 105 -23.95 10.01 -1.13
CA ASN A 105 -22.52 10.10 -1.42
C ASN A 105 -21.69 9.55 -0.25
N LEU A 106 -20.59 8.86 -0.60
CA LEU A 106 -19.73 8.15 0.34
C LEU A 106 -19.17 9.06 1.45
N PHE A 107 -19.04 10.36 1.19
CA PHE A 107 -18.41 11.32 2.11
C PHE A 107 -19.41 12.01 3.04
N LYS A 108 -20.72 11.72 2.90
CA LYS A 108 -21.79 12.47 3.55
C LYS A 108 -21.61 13.99 3.36
N ALA A 109 -21.14 14.38 2.17
CA ALA A 109 -20.97 15.76 1.76
C ALA A 109 -22.32 16.39 1.46
N CYS A 110 -22.44 17.70 1.65
CA CYS A 110 -23.68 18.43 1.34
C CYS A 110 -24.09 18.19 -0.12
N CYS A 111 -25.33 17.77 -0.35
CA CYS A 111 -25.92 17.67 -1.67
C CYS A 111 -27.34 18.25 -1.63
N GLU A 112 -27.76 18.85 -2.73
CA GLU A 112 -29.05 19.54 -2.81
C GLU A 112 -29.69 19.31 -4.19
N PRO A 113 -31.03 19.17 -4.27
CA PRO A 113 -31.75 19.05 -5.54
C PRO A 113 -31.59 20.23 -6.50
N SER A 114 -31.20 21.39 -5.98
CA SER A 114 -30.89 22.61 -6.74
C SER A 114 -29.59 22.50 -7.57
N CYS A 115 -28.79 21.46 -7.34
CA CYS A 115 -27.53 21.25 -8.05
C CYS A 115 -27.79 20.99 -9.55
N PRO A 116 -27.07 21.64 -10.48
CA PRO A 116 -27.33 21.55 -11.92
C PRO A 116 -27.15 20.14 -12.51
N VAL A 117 -26.48 19.25 -11.80
CA VAL A 117 -26.26 17.85 -12.20
C VAL A 117 -27.04 16.86 -11.35
N TYR A 118 -27.94 17.34 -10.48
CA TYR A 118 -28.64 16.48 -9.52
C TYR A 118 -29.45 15.37 -10.20
N GLU A 119 -30.21 15.72 -11.24
CA GLU A 119 -31.03 14.76 -11.98
C GLU A 119 -30.16 13.67 -12.65
N GLU A 120 -29.07 14.07 -13.31
CA GLU A 120 -28.10 13.14 -13.91
C GLU A 120 -27.51 12.18 -12.86
N MET A 121 -27.06 12.72 -11.72
CA MET A 121 -26.44 11.93 -10.66
C MET A 121 -27.46 11.03 -9.95
N SER A 122 -28.72 11.47 -9.81
CA SER A 122 -29.82 10.67 -9.28
C SER A 122 -30.12 9.48 -10.20
N ASN A 123 -30.14 9.69 -11.52
CA ASN A 123 -30.34 8.61 -12.49
C ASN A 123 -29.18 7.60 -12.47
N LYS A 124 -27.92 8.08 -12.46
CA LYS A 124 -26.74 7.21 -12.27
C LYS A 124 -26.81 6.37 -11.00
N TYR A 125 -27.28 6.96 -9.89
CA TYR A 125 -27.47 6.25 -8.64
C TYR A 125 -28.55 5.16 -8.77
N LYS A 126 -29.70 5.48 -9.37
CA LYS A 126 -30.79 4.51 -9.61
C LYS A 126 -30.32 3.35 -10.49
N GLU A 127 -29.64 3.62 -11.59
CA GLU A 127 -29.06 2.58 -12.47
C GLU A 127 -28.05 1.69 -11.74
N ARG A 128 -27.23 2.29 -10.85
CA ARG A 128 -26.29 1.53 -10.02
C ARG A 128 -27.00 0.65 -8.99
N MET A 129 -28.12 1.09 -8.44
CA MET A 129 -28.92 0.28 -7.51
C MET A 129 -29.73 -0.80 -8.23
N ALA A 130 -30.31 -0.51 -9.39
CA ALA A 130 -30.98 -1.48 -10.24
C ALA A 130 -30.03 -2.62 -10.65
N ARG A 131 -28.82 -2.29 -11.10
CA ARG A 131 -27.78 -3.31 -11.38
C ARG A 131 -27.37 -4.13 -10.17
N LYS A 132 -27.53 -3.62 -8.95
CA LYS A 132 -27.25 -4.36 -7.71
C LYS A 132 -28.44 -5.22 -7.28
N SER A 133 -29.67 -4.78 -7.51
CA SER A 133 -30.88 -5.57 -7.25
C SER A 133 -31.05 -6.70 -8.27
N ASP A 134 -30.68 -6.50 -9.53
CA ASP A 134 -30.72 -7.55 -10.56
C ASP A 134 -29.71 -8.68 -10.30
N ILE A 135 -28.77 -8.47 -9.38
CA ILE A 135 -27.81 -9.48 -8.90
C ILE A 135 -28.40 -10.27 -7.70
N SER A 136 -29.58 -9.93 -7.18
CA SER A 136 -30.26 -10.74 -6.16
C SER A 136 -30.96 -11.93 -6.81
N TYR A 137 -30.46 -13.13 -6.52
CA TYR A 137 -30.99 -14.43 -6.93
C TYR A 137 -32.40 -14.66 -6.34
N GLU A 138 -33.42 -14.88 -7.18
CA GLU A 138 -34.68 -15.51 -6.73
C GLU A 138 -34.37 -16.98 -6.38
N PRO A 139 -34.67 -17.47 -5.17
CA PRO A 139 -34.49 -18.87 -4.84
C PRO A 139 -35.60 -19.69 -5.51
N GLU A 140 -35.21 -20.50 -6.48
CA GLU A 140 -36.03 -21.56 -7.09
C GLU A 140 -36.42 -22.58 -5.99
N PRO A 141 -37.68 -23.07 -5.93
CA PRO A 141 -38.12 -23.96 -4.86
C PRO A 141 -37.35 -25.28 -4.87
N GLU A 142 -36.72 -25.60 -3.72
CA GLU A 142 -35.83 -26.75 -3.55
C GLU A 142 -36.55 -28.10 -3.71
N PRO A 143 -36.04 -29.01 -4.57
CA PRO A 143 -36.35 -30.43 -4.48
C PRO A 143 -35.63 -31.06 -3.28
N GLU A 144 -36.33 -31.98 -2.64
CA GLU A 144 -35.96 -32.65 -1.38
C GLU A 144 -34.54 -33.23 -1.33
N ASP A 145 -33.99 -33.12 -0.13
CA ASP A 145 -32.63 -33.36 0.34
C ASP A 145 -31.98 -34.68 -0.11
N ILE A 146 -30.95 -34.57 -0.94
CA ILE A 146 -29.83 -35.53 -0.97
C ILE A 146 -28.53 -34.72 -0.80
N GLY A 147 -28.27 -34.28 0.43
CA GLY A 147 -26.94 -34.31 1.04
C GLY A 147 -25.77 -33.82 0.19
N VAL A 148 -25.85 -32.61 -0.36
CA VAL A 148 -24.67 -31.88 -0.86
C VAL A 148 -24.77 -30.43 -0.39
N GLY A 149 -24.44 -30.20 0.87
CA GLY A 149 -24.19 -28.87 1.41
C GLY A 149 -22.95 -28.27 0.75
N VAL A 150 -23.12 -27.55 -0.36
CA VAL A 150 -22.10 -26.61 -0.82
C VAL A 150 -22.25 -25.35 0.02
N GLU A 151 -21.71 -25.39 1.24
CA GLU A 151 -21.19 -24.19 1.87
C GLU A 151 -20.23 -23.57 0.86
N ARG A 152 -20.58 -22.41 0.29
CA ARG A 152 -19.59 -21.64 -0.47
C ARG A 152 -18.58 -21.12 0.56
N PRO A 153 -17.33 -21.62 0.57
CA PRO A 153 -16.35 -21.09 1.50
C PRO A 153 -16.00 -19.67 1.05
N PRO A 154 -15.61 -18.79 1.99
CA PRO A 154 -14.97 -17.52 1.64
C PRO A 154 -13.86 -17.83 0.63
N CYS A 155 -13.75 -17.04 -0.45
CA CYS A 155 -12.70 -17.18 -1.47
C CYS A 155 -11.25 -17.03 -0.93
N LYS A 156 -11.07 -17.00 0.39
CA LYS A 156 -9.80 -17.12 1.11
C LYS A 156 -9.30 -18.56 1.25
N GLU A 157 -10.14 -19.60 1.13
CA GLU A 157 -9.72 -20.99 1.43
C GLU A 157 -9.23 -21.78 0.21
N LYS A 158 -9.82 -21.60 -0.98
CA LYS A 158 -9.48 -22.39 -2.19
C LYS A 158 -8.01 -22.31 -2.61
N TYR A 159 -7.36 -21.18 -2.34
CA TYR A 159 -5.93 -20.97 -2.61
C TYR A 159 -5.12 -20.78 -1.33
N SER A 160 -5.70 -20.99 -0.14
CA SER A 160 -5.01 -20.85 1.15
C SER A 160 -3.84 -21.81 1.22
N ASP A 161 -4.12 -23.10 1.04
CA ASP A 161 -3.11 -24.16 1.16
C ASP A 161 -2.05 -24.06 0.05
N GLN A 162 -2.45 -23.66 -1.15
CA GLN A 162 -1.51 -23.43 -2.25
C GLN A 162 -0.65 -22.20 -1.99
N PHE A 163 -1.22 -21.14 -1.41
CA PHE A 163 -0.49 -19.94 -1.04
C PHE A 163 0.46 -20.20 0.13
N GLU A 164 0.06 -20.98 1.13
CA GLU A 164 0.91 -21.35 2.25
C GLU A 164 2.08 -22.23 1.79
N LYS A 165 1.83 -23.24 0.95
CA LYS A 165 2.89 -24.04 0.31
C LYS A 165 3.80 -23.20 -0.58
N ALA A 166 3.25 -22.24 -1.32
CA ALA A 166 4.01 -21.29 -2.14
C ALA A 166 4.88 -20.38 -1.27
N MET A 167 4.37 -19.89 -0.13
CA MET A 167 5.09 -19.04 0.80
C MET A 167 6.18 -19.80 1.55
N GLU A 168 5.92 -21.04 1.97
CA GLU A 168 6.92 -21.93 2.56
C GLU A 168 8.06 -22.18 1.57
N PHE A 169 7.72 -22.52 0.31
CA PHE A 169 8.70 -22.70 -0.76
C PHE A 169 9.49 -21.41 -1.02
N ALA A 170 8.82 -20.26 -1.09
CA ALA A 170 9.45 -18.97 -1.33
C ALA A 170 10.39 -18.57 -0.20
N LEU A 171 9.99 -18.77 1.06
CA LEU A 171 10.80 -18.50 2.24
C LEU A 171 12.01 -19.43 2.31
N ASN A 172 11.83 -20.73 2.05
CA ASN A 172 12.92 -21.70 2.02
C ASN A 172 13.90 -21.42 0.87
N SER A 173 13.41 -21.02 -0.30
CA SER A 173 14.23 -20.62 -1.45
C SER A 173 14.99 -19.32 -1.19
N ALA A 174 14.36 -18.34 -0.53
CA ALA A 174 15.00 -17.11 -0.12
C ALA A 174 16.08 -17.36 0.96
N LYS A 175 15.83 -18.26 1.92
CA LYS A 175 16.83 -18.70 2.92
C LYS A 175 18.05 -19.36 2.28
N LYS A 176 17.85 -20.10 1.18
CA LYS A 176 18.92 -20.69 0.36
C LYS A 176 19.63 -19.68 -0.55
N GLY A 177 19.27 -18.39 -0.48
CA GLY A 177 19.93 -17.32 -1.22
C GLY A 177 19.53 -17.17 -2.69
N ILE A 178 18.44 -17.82 -3.12
CA ILE A 178 17.93 -17.72 -4.50
C ILE A 178 17.37 -16.32 -4.75
N ALA A 179 17.65 -15.73 -5.91
CA ALA A 179 17.15 -14.40 -6.24
C ALA A 179 15.63 -14.38 -6.38
N GLN A 180 14.98 -13.32 -5.87
CA GLN A 180 13.52 -13.20 -5.87
C GLN A 180 12.88 -13.29 -7.27
N LYS A 181 13.60 -12.88 -8.34
CA LYS A 181 13.14 -13.04 -9.72
C LYS A 181 13.03 -14.51 -10.13
N ASP A 182 13.99 -15.33 -9.70
CA ASP A 182 14.02 -16.76 -10.00
C ASP A 182 12.98 -17.50 -9.14
N ILE A 183 12.76 -17.05 -7.90
CA ILE A 183 11.67 -17.56 -7.05
C ILE A 183 10.30 -17.29 -7.69
N VAL A 184 10.06 -16.10 -8.26
CA VAL A 184 8.81 -15.82 -8.99
C VAL A 184 8.62 -16.75 -10.18
N THR A 185 9.69 -17.04 -10.92
CA THR A 185 9.66 -17.94 -12.07
C THR A 185 9.31 -19.36 -11.62
N LEU A 186 10.03 -19.88 -10.62
CA LEU A 186 9.78 -21.20 -10.04
C LEU A 186 8.38 -21.37 -9.43
N LEU A 187 7.84 -20.31 -8.83
CA LEU A 187 6.48 -20.31 -8.29
C LEU A 187 5.43 -20.41 -9.39
N ASN A 188 5.61 -19.67 -10.48
CA ASN A 188 4.69 -19.70 -11.62
C ASN A 188 4.80 -21.01 -12.42
N ASP A 189 6.01 -21.56 -12.58
CA ASP A 189 6.26 -22.83 -13.28
C ASP A 189 5.64 -24.03 -12.54
N ARG A 190 5.59 -23.95 -11.20
CA ARG A 190 4.90 -24.93 -10.34
C ARG A 190 3.40 -24.64 -10.17
N GLU A 191 2.88 -23.74 -10.99
CA GLU A 191 1.47 -23.30 -11.01
C GLU A 191 0.92 -22.74 -9.69
N TYR A 192 1.79 -22.40 -8.73
CA TYR A 192 1.35 -21.78 -7.49
C TYR A 192 0.63 -20.46 -7.76
N LYS A 193 -0.45 -20.23 -7.04
CA LYS A 193 -1.24 -19.00 -7.13
C LYS A 193 -1.11 -18.16 -5.86
N THR A 194 -1.34 -16.86 -5.99
CA THR A 194 -1.42 -15.95 -4.84
C THR A 194 -2.72 -16.20 -4.06
N ARG A 195 -2.88 -15.56 -2.88
CA ARG A 195 -4.13 -15.58 -2.09
C ARG A 195 -5.41 -15.26 -2.88
N THR A 196 -5.27 -14.59 -4.02
CA THR A 196 -6.39 -14.19 -4.88
C THR A 196 -6.45 -14.99 -6.20
N GLY A 197 -5.70 -16.09 -6.30
CA GLY A 197 -5.68 -16.96 -7.48
C GLY A 197 -4.83 -16.44 -8.66
N LYS A 198 -4.08 -15.35 -8.48
CA LYS A 198 -3.29 -14.72 -9.56
C LYS A 198 -1.88 -15.33 -9.68
N LYS A 199 -1.22 -15.09 -10.82
CA LYS A 199 0.20 -15.41 -11.01
C LYS A 199 1.08 -14.58 -10.06
N TRP A 200 2.21 -15.14 -9.66
CA TRP A 200 3.21 -14.46 -8.86
C TRP A 200 3.92 -13.41 -9.69
N THR A 201 4.10 -12.23 -9.09
CA THR A 201 4.93 -11.17 -9.65
C THR A 201 5.98 -10.79 -8.62
N TYR A 202 7.08 -10.17 -9.07
CA TYR A 202 8.13 -9.68 -8.19
C TYR A 202 7.57 -8.78 -7.08
N ALA A 203 6.67 -7.85 -7.42
CA ALA A 203 6.09 -6.93 -6.45
C ALA A 203 5.25 -7.65 -5.39
N VAL A 204 4.43 -8.63 -5.80
CA VAL A 204 3.61 -9.42 -4.88
C VAL A 204 4.49 -10.28 -3.97
N LEU A 205 5.45 -11.01 -4.54
CA LEU A 205 6.39 -11.82 -3.76
C LEU A 205 7.19 -10.97 -2.77
N HIS A 206 7.68 -9.80 -3.20
CA HIS A 206 8.44 -8.89 -2.34
C HIS A 206 7.61 -8.39 -1.15
N VAL A 207 6.35 -8.00 -1.39
CA VAL A 207 5.45 -7.55 -0.33
C VAL A 207 5.10 -8.69 0.63
N GLU A 208 4.80 -9.89 0.12
CA GLU A 208 4.45 -11.03 0.97
C GLU A 208 5.66 -11.56 1.75
N LEU A 209 6.85 -11.61 1.16
CA LEU A 209 8.09 -11.91 1.88
C LEU A 209 8.43 -10.85 2.93
N LYS A 210 8.06 -9.58 2.72
CA LYS A 210 8.25 -8.51 3.71
C LYS A 210 7.22 -8.56 4.85
N LYS A 211 6.02 -9.07 4.59
CA LYS A 211 4.96 -9.28 5.60
C LYS A 211 5.21 -10.53 6.44
N HIS A 212 5.64 -11.61 5.82
CA HIS A 212 5.88 -12.91 6.47
C HIS A 212 7.33 -13.07 6.96
N GLY A 213 8.27 -12.39 6.31
CA GLY A 213 9.61 -12.17 6.81
C GLY A 213 9.68 -10.78 7.41
N ASN A 214 9.62 -10.71 8.74
CA ASN A 214 10.09 -9.61 9.57
C ASN A 214 11.36 -9.00 8.94
N ALA A 215 11.20 -7.97 8.10
CA ALA A 215 12.20 -7.61 7.09
C ALA A 215 13.46 -6.94 7.67
N ASP A 216 13.51 -6.81 8.99
CA ASP A 216 14.69 -6.40 9.75
C ASP A 216 15.53 -7.60 10.24
N ILE A 217 14.95 -8.82 10.34
CA ILE A 217 15.61 -10.02 10.86
C ILE A 217 16.44 -10.74 9.78
N SER A 218 15.92 -10.87 8.55
CA SER A 218 16.59 -11.63 7.48
C SER A 218 17.86 -10.97 6.93
N TYR A 219 17.91 -9.64 6.83
CA TYR A 219 19.12 -8.91 6.40
C TYR A 219 20.18 -8.83 7.51
N LYS A 220 19.75 -8.73 8.78
CA LYS A 220 20.65 -8.78 9.94
C LYS A 220 21.22 -10.19 10.16
N GLU A 221 20.47 -11.25 9.87
CA GLU A 221 20.94 -12.64 9.97
C GLU A 221 21.99 -13.01 8.93
N LYS A 222 21.83 -12.59 7.67
CA LYS A 222 22.79 -12.93 6.59
C LYS A 222 24.22 -12.47 6.89
N PHE A 223 24.36 -11.35 7.60
CA PHE A 223 25.65 -10.80 7.99
C PHE A 223 25.93 -10.92 9.49
N ARG A 224 25.09 -11.64 10.26
CA ARG A 224 25.27 -11.82 11.70
C ARG A 224 26.60 -12.51 11.99
N ASP A 225 26.83 -13.67 11.37
CA ASP A 225 28.08 -14.43 11.56
C ASP A 225 29.32 -13.65 11.11
N GLN A 226 29.22 -12.90 10.00
CA GLN A 226 30.31 -12.06 9.52
C GLN A 226 30.56 -10.87 10.45
N PHE A 227 29.50 -10.29 11.01
CA PHE A 227 29.56 -9.18 11.95
C PHE A 227 30.11 -9.62 13.30
N GLU A 228 29.70 -10.78 13.81
CA GLU A 228 30.22 -11.35 15.06
C GLU A 228 31.71 -11.66 14.94
N LYS A 229 32.13 -12.32 13.86
CA LYS A 229 33.56 -12.57 13.57
C LYS A 229 34.35 -11.26 13.42
N ALA A 230 33.76 -10.25 12.78
CA ALA A 230 34.37 -8.93 12.64
C ALA A 230 34.52 -8.23 14.00
N MET A 231 33.52 -8.33 14.88
CA MET A 231 33.56 -7.75 16.22
C MET A 231 34.57 -8.45 17.12
N GLU A 232 34.63 -9.78 17.09
CA GLU A 232 35.64 -10.55 17.81
C GLU A 232 37.06 -10.15 17.36
N PHE A 233 37.29 -10.09 16.04
CA PHE A 233 38.55 -9.64 15.46
C PHE A 233 38.90 -8.21 15.90
N ALA A 234 37.95 -7.29 15.80
CA ALA A 234 38.15 -5.89 16.15
C ALA A 234 38.45 -5.70 17.65
N LEU A 235 37.76 -6.43 18.53
CA LEU A 235 38.00 -6.40 19.98
C LEU A 235 39.38 -6.98 20.33
N ASN A 236 39.80 -8.06 19.68
CA ASN A 236 41.13 -8.64 19.86
C ASN A 236 42.24 -7.65 19.45
N ARG A 237 42.11 -7.01 18.27
CA ARG A 237 43.06 -5.97 17.82
C ARG A 237 43.04 -4.74 18.72
N PHE A 238 41.86 -4.31 19.16
CA PHE A 238 41.74 -3.17 20.06
C PHE A 238 42.41 -3.44 21.43
N LYS A 239 42.28 -4.66 21.98
CA LYS A 239 42.99 -5.09 23.20
C LYS A 239 44.52 -5.11 23.02
N LYS A 240 45.01 -5.35 21.80
CA LYS A 240 46.44 -5.32 21.45
C LYS A 240 46.99 -3.91 21.21
N GLY A 241 46.13 -2.88 21.24
CA GLY A 241 46.52 -1.48 21.08
C GLY A 241 46.52 -0.98 19.64
N ASP A 242 46.00 -1.75 18.67
CA ASP A 242 45.92 -1.32 17.27
C ASP A 242 45.03 -0.07 17.12
N ALA A 243 45.44 0.86 16.27
CA ALA A 243 44.65 2.05 16.01
C ALA A 243 43.33 1.68 15.30
N LYS A 244 42.23 2.30 15.71
CA LYS A 244 40.89 2.03 15.16
C LYS A 244 40.80 2.21 13.64
N LYS A 245 41.59 3.12 13.07
CA LYS A 245 41.66 3.32 11.61
C LYS A 245 42.24 2.08 10.92
N ASP A 246 43.30 1.49 11.47
CA ASP A 246 43.94 0.30 10.93
C ASP A 246 43.03 -0.92 11.06
N ILE A 247 42.27 -1.01 12.16
CA ILE A 247 41.24 -2.05 12.34
C ILE A 247 40.17 -1.95 11.26
N VAL A 248 39.70 -0.74 10.91
CA VAL A 248 38.71 -0.56 9.83
C VAL A 248 39.27 -1.02 8.48
N THR A 249 40.51 -0.68 8.17
CA THR A 249 41.19 -1.15 6.95
C THR A 249 41.25 -2.68 6.93
N LEU A 250 41.75 -3.29 8.01
CA LEU A 250 41.86 -4.75 8.14
C LEU A 250 40.52 -5.49 8.08
N LEU A 251 39.43 -4.87 8.55
CA LEU A 251 38.08 -5.43 8.45
C LEU A 251 37.56 -5.39 7.01
N ASN A 252 37.80 -4.29 6.30
CA ASN A 252 37.40 -4.15 4.91
C ASN A 252 38.24 -5.01 3.97
N ASP A 253 39.55 -5.17 4.23
CA ASP A 253 40.46 -6.01 3.46
C ASP A 253 40.13 -7.50 3.58
N ARG A 254 39.62 -7.92 4.74
CA ARG A 254 39.05 -9.26 4.97
C ARG A 254 37.60 -9.41 4.50
N GLU A 255 37.09 -8.41 3.80
CA GLU A 255 35.73 -8.33 3.27
C GLU A 255 34.59 -8.44 4.29
N TYR A 256 34.88 -8.27 5.58
CA TYR A 256 33.85 -8.27 6.61
C TYR A 256 32.82 -7.18 6.38
N LYS A 257 31.55 -7.48 6.68
CA LYS A 257 30.44 -6.55 6.54
C LYS A 257 29.88 -6.16 7.90
N THR A 258 29.28 -4.97 7.95
CA THR A 258 28.52 -4.51 9.14
C THR A 258 27.20 -5.29 9.24
N ARG A 259 26.44 -5.11 10.35
CA ARG A 259 25.08 -5.70 10.53
C ARG A 259 24.12 -5.43 9.37
N THR A 260 24.38 -4.41 8.56
CA THR A 260 23.55 -4.01 7.40
C THR A 260 24.18 -4.37 6.05
N GLY A 261 25.26 -5.15 6.04
CA GLY A 261 25.96 -5.56 4.82
C GLY A 261 26.89 -4.50 4.22
N LYS A 262 27.13 -3.38 4.91
CA LYS A 262 27.95 -2.26 4.40
C LYS A 262 29.43 -2.44 4.77
N LYS A 263 30.31 -1.66 4.14
CA LYS A 263 31.73 -1.55 4.52
C LYS A 263 31.87 -0.93 5.91
N TRP A 264 32.93 -1.30 6.61
CA TRP A 264 33.28 -0.72 7.90
C TRP A 264 33.79 0.71 7.71
N THR A 265 33.36 1.59 8.60
CA THR A 265 33.88 2.96 8.71
C THR A 265 34.29 3.20 10.15
N TYR A 266 35.14 4.21 10.36
CA TYR A 266 35.58 4.60 11.70
C TYR A 266 34.40 4.87 12.64
N ALA A 267 33.39 5.61 12.16
CA ALA A 267 32.21 5.96 12.96
C ALA A 267 31.39 4.72 13.35
N VAL A 268 31.22 3.78 12.42
CA VAL A 268 30.48 2.53 12.69
C VAL A 268 31.24 1.67 13.70
N LEU A 269 32.54 1.45 13.50
CA LEU A 269 33.36 0.68 14.45
C LEU A 269 33.34 1.31 15.84
N GLN A 270 33.46 2.65 15.92
CA GLN A 270 33.41 3.36 17.19
C GLN A 270 32.06 3.21 17.90
N ALA A 271 30.95 3.27 17.17
CA ALA A 271 29.62 3.07 17.74
C ALA A 271 29.43 1.65 18.25
N GLU A 272 29.91 0.64 17.52
CA GLU A 272 29.76 -0.76 17.92
C GLU A 272 30.65 -1.13 19.12
N LEU A 273 31.88 -0.63 19.18
CA LEU A 273 32.73 -0.78 20.37
C LEU A 273 32.12 -0.11 21.61
N LYS A 274 31.49 1.06 21.44
CA LYS A 274 30.78 1.74 22.54
C LYS A 274 29.59 0.91 23.04
N ARG A 275 28.77 0.37 22.13
CA ARG A 275 27.63 -0.49 22.48
C ARG A 275 28.07 -1.77 23.19
N HIS A 276 29.15 -2.40 22.72
CA HIS A 276 29.73 -3.57 23.36
C HIS A 276 30.22 -3.27 24.79
N ASN A 277 30.88 -2.13 25.00
CA ASN A 277 31.33 -1.73 26.33
C ASN A 277 30.18 -1.30 27.26
N ALA A 278 29.05 -0.88 26.69
CA ALA A 278 27.84 -0.52 27.43
C ALA A 278 26.95 -1.73 27.80
N GLY A 279 27.29 -2.95 27.34
CA GLY A 279 26.52 -4.16 27.65
C GLY A 279 25.19 -4.29 26.90
N GLU A 280 24.93 -3.48 25.88
CA GLU A 280 23.68 -3.54 25.11
C GLU A 280 23.78 -4.61 23.99
N HIS A 281 23.33 -5.83 24.29
CA HIS A 281 23.08 -6.85 23.28
C HIS A 281 21.65 -6.71 22.73
N THR A 282 21.53 -6.17 21.51
CA THR A 282 20.35 -6.30 20.65
C THR A 282 20.71 -6.96 19.33
#